data_AF-A0A6I3G1L5-F1
#
_entry.id   AF-A0A6I3G1L5-F1
#
_cell.length_a   1.000
_cell.length_b   1.000
_cell.length_c   1.000
_cell.angle_alpha   90.00
_cell.angle_beta   90.00
_cell.angle_gamma   90.00
#
_symmetry.space_group_name_H-M   'P 1'
#
loop_
_entity.id
_entity.type
_entity.pdbx_description
1 polymer ?
#
loop_
_entity_poly.entity_id
_entity_poly.type
_entity_poly.pdbx_seq_one_letter_code
_entity_poly.pdbx_strand_id
1 'polypeptide(L)'
;MNRVEIDPNIRVRGNHTYVGFEECENIVVCGDEVEVFEEESGLVGRGRVIEVDHQARLVFLEVDWSALSWWGSAQPSEERFA
;
A
#
# COMPACT_ATOMS: atom_id res chain seq x y z
N MET A 1 -2.69 4.29 11.38
CA MET A 1 -3.16 3.68 10.12
C MET A 1 -2.24 2.51 9.86
N ASN A 2 -2.76 1.32 9.55
CA ASN A 2 -1.92 0.15 9.31
C ASN A 2 -1.17 0.33 7.98
N ARG A 3 0.13 0.00 7.96
CA ARG A 3 0.96 0.05 6.76
C ARG A 3 1.27 -1.35 6.28
N VAL A 4 1.34 -1.49 4.95
CA VAL A 4 1.65 -2.74 4.27
C VAL A 4 2.71 -2.46 3.21
N GLU A 5 3.84 -3.15 3.31
CA GLU A 5 4.88 -3.08 2.29
C GLU A 5 4.47 -3.89 1.06
N ILE A 6 4.61 -3.33 -0.13
CA ILE A 6 4.18 -3.96 -1.38
C ILE A 6 5.32 -4.01 -2.40
N ASP A 7 5.31 -5.02 -3.27
CA ASP A 7 6.12 -5.00 -4.49
C ASP A 7 5.29 -4.42 -5.67
N PRO A 8 5.68 -3.26 -6.26
CA PRO A 8 4.98 -2.65 -7.37
C PRO A 8 5.06 -3.47 -8.67
N ASN A 9 5.89 -4.51 -8.73
CA ASN A 9 5.96 -5.43 -9.87
C ASN A 9 5.01 -6.63 -9.72
N ILE A 10 4.50 -6.89 -8.51
CA ILE A 10 3.51 -7.94 -8.28
C ILE A 10 2.12 -7.36 -8.56
N ARG A 11 1.50 -7.83 -9.65
CA ARG A 11 0.15 -7.48 -10.08
C ARG A 11 -0.64 -8.76 -10.34
N VAL A 12 -1.78 -8.91 -9.69
CA VAL A 12 -2.65 -10.06 -9.83
C VAL A 12 -4.10 -9.61 -10.01
N ARG A 13 -4.91 -10.46 -10.64
CA ARG A 13 -6.38 -10.27 -10.77
C ARG A 13 -6.79 -8.85 -11.22
N GLY A 14 -5.99 -8.21 -12.08
CA GLY A 14 -6.20 -6.81 -12.49
C GLY A 14 -5.39 -5.83 -11.63
N ASN A 15 -6.09 -5.00 -10.84
CA ASN A 15 -5.47 -3.96 -10.01
C ASN A 15 -5.12 -4.44 -8.59
N HIS A 16 -5.00 -5.75 -8.36
CA HIS A 16 -4.68 -6.27 -7.03
C HIS A 16 -3.19 -6.63 -6.91
N THR A 17 -2.75 -6.78 -5.68
CA THR A 17 -1.47 -7.39 -5.32
C THR A 17 -1.68 -8.35 -4.15
N TYR A 18 -0.63 -9.05 -3.74
CA TYR A 18 -0.59 -9.80 -2.50
C TYR A 18 0.75 -9.62 -1.81
N VAL A 19 0.74 -9.82 -0.51
CA VAL A 19 1.92 -9.76 0.35
C VAL A 19 1.84 -10.88 1.38
N GLY A 20 2.95 -11.21 2.03
CA GLY A 20 2.97 -12.07 3.21
C GLY A 20 2.47 -11.33 4.45
N PHE A 21 2.36 -12.07 5.55
CA PHE A 21 1.98 -11.48 6.85
C PHE A 21 3.12 -10.62 7.42
N GLU A 22 4.35 -10.91 7.04
CA GLU A 22 5.57 -10.24 7.46
C GLU A 22 5.72 -8.82 6.89
N GLU A 23 5.11 -8.54 5.73
CA GLU A 23 5.05 -7.19 5.15
C GLU A 23 3.97 -6.30 5.80
N CYS A 24 3.17 -6.83 6.73
CA CYS A 24 2.16 -6.07 7.45
C CYS A 24 2.72 -5.59 8.80
N GLU A 25 2.77 -4.27 9.03
CA GLU A 25 3.24 -3.72 10.32
C GLU A 25 2.34 -4.14 11.51
N ASN A 26 1.06 -4.38 11.24
CA ASN A 26 0.06 -4.77 12.23
C ASN A 26 -0.89 -5.82 11.63
N ILE A 27 -1.69 -6.47 12.49
CA ILE A 27 -2.78 -7.35 12.03
C ILE A 27 -3.76 -6.54 11.19
N VAL A 28 -4.10 -7.07 10.02
CA VAL A 28 -5.11 -6.52 9.11
C VAL A 28 -6.27 -7.49 8.94
N VAL A 29 -7.45 -6.96 8.67
CA VAL A 29 -8.65 -7.74 8.37
C VAL A 29 -9.23 -7.36 7.01
N CYS A 30 -9.98 -8.28 6.40
CA CYS A 30 -10.66 -8.00 5.13
C CYS A 30 -11.59 -6.79 5.27
N GLY A 31 -11.47 -5.84 4.34
CA GLY A 31 -12.18 -4.58 4.33
C GLY A 31 -11.36 -3.38 4.84
N ASP A 32 -10.24 -3.61 5.54
CA ASP A 32 -9.40 -2.52 6.06
C ASP A 32 -8.85 -1.62 4.94
N GLU A 33 -8.84 -0.32 5.20
CA GLU A 33 -8.05 0.64 4.44
C GLU A 33 -6.66 0.75 5.05
N VAL A 34 -5.63 0.62 4.21
CA VAL A 34 -4.23 0.63 4.62
C VAL A 34 -3.45 1.66 3.82
N GLU A 35 -2.35 2.14 4.40
CA GLU A 35 -1.31 2.80 3.62
C GLU A 35 -0.42 1.71 3.01
N VAL A 36 -0.24 1.75 1.70
CA VAL A 36 0.75 0.89 1.03
C VAL A 36 2.03 1.67 0.83
N PHE A 37 3.18 1.01 0.99
CA PHE A 37 4.47 1.62 0.72
C PHE A 37 5.44 0.62 0.08
N GLU A 38 6.50 1.13 -0.54
CA GLU A 38 7.62 0.32 -1.00
C GLU A 38 8.93 1.06 -0.69
N GLU A 39 9.85 0.38 -0.01
CA GLU A 39 11.03 1.01 0.60
C GLU A 39 12.07 1.47 -0.46
N GLU A 40 12.34 0.67 -1.49
CA GLU A 40 13.41 0.92 -2.46
C GLU A 40 13.16 2.17 -3.31
N SER A 41 11.93 2.32 -3.80
CA SER A 41 11.51 3.49 -4.59
C SER A 41 10.92 4.62 -3.75
N GLY A 42 10.57 4.34 -2.49
CA GLY A 42 9.89 5.27 -1.60
C GLY A 42 8.45 5.58 -2.04
N LEU A 43 7.81 4.69 -2.78
CA LEU A 43 6.41 4.86 -3.17
C LEU A 43 5.49 4.73 -1.96
N VAL A 44 4.43 5.53 -1.92
CA VAL A 44 3.35 5.48 -0.95
C VAL A 44 1.99 5.72 -1.59
N GLY A 45 0.96 5.13 -1.02
CA GLY A 45 -0.41 5.39 -1.41
C GLY A 45 -1.42 4.63 -0.56
N ARG A 46 -2.64 4.45 -1.10
CA ARG A 46 -3.72 3.76 -0.39
C ARG A 46 -3.97 2.39 -1.01
N GLY A 47 -4.25 1.43 -0.13
CA GLY A 47 -4.74 0.11 -0.50
C GLY A 47 -5.93 -0.28 0.36
N ARG A 48 -6.63 -1.32 -0.08
CA ARG A 48 -7.72 -1.95 0.65
C ARG A 48 -7.50 -3.44 0.72
N VAL A 49 -7.60 -4.02 1.91
CA VAL A 49 -7.51 -5.47 2.08
C VAL A 49 -8.79 -6.11 1.55
N ILE A 50 -8.66 -7.02 0.58
CA ILE A 50 -9.79 -7.69 -0.07
C ILE A 50 -9.91 -9.17 0.33
N GLU A 51 -8.83 -9.77 0.81
CA GLU A 51 -8.79 -11.18 1.21
C GLU A 51 -7.62 -11.41 2.18
N VAL A 52 -7.82 -12.25 3.20
CA VAL A 52 -6.76 -12.73 4.10
C VAL A 52 -6.79 -14.25 4.05
N ASP A 53 -5.78 -14.85 3.41
CA ASP A 53 -5.61 -16.30 3.32
C ASP A 53 -4.67 -16.77 4.44
N HIS A 54 -5.26 -17.29 5.52
CA HIS A 54 -4.50 -17.81 6.65
C HIS A 54 -3.77 -19.13 6.36
N GLN A 55 -4.19 -19.88 5.35
CA GLN A 55 -3.54 -21.14 4.98
C GLN A 55 -2.25 -20.86 4.20
N ALA A 56 -2.31 -19.94 3.23
CA ALA A 56 -1.15 -19.50 2.46
C ALA A 56 -0.31 -18.42 3.18
N ARG A 57 -0.85 -17.82 4.25
CA ARG A 57 -0.29 -16.66 4.96
C ARG A 57 -0.11 -15.45 4.05
N LEU A 58 -1.14 -15.16 3.26
CA LEU A 58 -1.15 -14.05 2.30
C LEU A 58 -2.26 -13.04 2.62
N VAL A 59 -1.97 -11.77 2.37
CA VAL A 59 -2.95 -10.70 2.35
C VAL A 59 -3.07 -10.22 0.91
N PHE A 60 -4.28 -10.19 0.36
CA PHE A 60 -4.53 -9.61 -0.95
C PHE A 60 -5.07 -8.20 -0.80
N LEU A 61 -4.56 -7.28 -1.62
CA LEU A 61 -4.92 -5.87 -1.59
C LEU A 61 -5.40 -5.39 -2.96
N GLU A 62 -6.44 -4.58 -2.98
CA GLU A 62 -6.71 -3.66 -4.07
C GLU A 62 -5.86 -2.39 -3.84
N VAL A 63 -5.16 -1.92 -4.88
CA VAL A 63 -4.32 -0.72 -4.77
C VAL A 63 -4.66 0.25 -5.90
N ASP A 64 -4.80 1.53 -5.56
CA ASP A 64 -4.89 2.58 -6.57
C ASP A 64 -3.48 2.92 -7.08
N TRP A 65 -3.02 2.12 -8.04
CA TRP A 65 -1.70 2.26 -8.66
C TRP A 65 -1.46 3.64 -9.29
N SER A 66 -2.52 4.28 -9.77
CA SER A 66 -2.45 5.58 -10.43
C SER A 66 -2.26 6.73 -9.44
N ALA A 67 -2.59 6.50 -8.17
CA ALA A 67 -2.47 7.47 -7.08
C ALA A 67 -1.21 7.26 -6.22
N LEU A 68 -0.35 6.30 -6.54
CA LEU A 68 0.94 6.15 -5.85
C LEU A 68 1.81 7.39 -6.12
N SER A 69 2.52 7.82 -5.09
CA SER A 69 3.41 8.99 -5.13
C SER A 69 4.67 8.72 -4.33
N TRP A 70 5.75 9.45 -4.59
CA TRP A 70 6.98 9.31 -3.81
C TRP A 70 6.82 9.98 -2.44
N TRP A 71 7.35 9.35 -1.40
CA TRP A 71 7.45 9.95 -0.07
C TRP A 71 8.10 11.33 -0.16
N GLY A 72 7.42 12.37 0.35
CA GLY A 72 7.89 13.76 0.29
C GLY A 72 7.56 14.55 -0.98
N SER A 73 6.93 13.93 -1.99
CA SER A 73 6.48 14.66 -3.20
C SER A 73 5.20 15.50 -2.99
N ALA A 74 4.52 15.32 -1.86
CA ALA A 74 3.45 16.21 -1.40
C ALA A 74 3.99 17.22 -0.36
N GLN A 75 4.70 18.25 -0.83
CA GLN A 75 4.71 19.52 -0.12
C GLN A 75 3.76 20.48 -0.87
N PRO A 76 2.70 21.01 -0.24
CA PRO A 76 2.14 22.27 -0.70
C PRO A 76 3.27 23.29 -0.65
N SER A 77 3.50 24.01 -1.74
CA SER A 77 4.31 25.22 -1.69
C SER A 77 3.55 26.31 -0.95
N GLU A 78 3.52 26.24 0.38
CA GLU A 78 3.55 27.44 1.22
C GLU A 78 5.04 27.82 1.27
N GLU A 79 5.53 28.92 0.72
CA GLU A 79 5.04 30.29 0.81
C GLU A 79 5.18 31.02 -0.54
N ARG A 80 4.06 31.54 -1.05
CA ARG A 80 4.09 32.66 -2.01
C ARG A 80 4.23 33.95 -1.20
N PHE A 81 5.35 34.64 -1.40
CA PHE A 81 5.58 36.09 -1.24
C PHE A 81 4.97 36.78 0.00
N ALA A 82 5.85 37.18 0.93
CA ALA A 82 5.70 38.40 1.71
C ALA A 82 7.04 39.14 1.77
#